data_AF-K7EX97-F1
#
_entry.id   AF-K7EX97-F1
#
_cell.length_a   1.000
_cell.length_b   1.000
_cell.length_c   1.000
_cell.angle_alpha   90.00
_cell.angle_beta   90.00
_cell.angle_gamma   90.00
#
_symmetry.space_group_name_H-M   'P 1'
#
loop_
_entity.id
_entity.type
_entity.pdbx_description
1 polymer ?
#
loop_
_entity_poly.entity_id
_entity_poly.type
_entity_poly.pdbx_seq_one_letter_code
_entity_poly.pdbx_strand_id
1 'polypeptide(L)'
;EQQVCVFCRNNKEAVALYTTHILKGPDGRVLCPVLRRYTCPLCGASGDNAHTIKYCPLSKMQASAAKQQLRNARTALGKKLR
;
A
#
# COMPACT_ATOMS: atom_id res chain seq x y z
N GLU A 1 20.14 10.85 13.99
CA GLU A 1 19.05 10.36 13.12
C GLU A 1 17.94 9.80 14.02
N GLN A 2 16.68 10.18 13.82
CA GLN A 2 15.60 9.72 14.70
C GLN A 2 15.28 8.25 14.42
N GLN A 3 15.57 7.38 15.37
CA GLN A 3 15.21 5.95 15.36
C GLN A 3 13.70 5.74 15.62
N VAL A 4 12.85 6.43 14.86
CA VAL A 4 11.39 6.35 15.03
C VAL A 4 10.76 5.78 13.77
N CYS A 5 10.01 4.69 13.95
CA CYS A 5 9.23 4.07 12.90
C CYS A 5 7.90 4.80 12.73
N VAL A 6 7.83 5.59 11.66
CA VAL A 6 6.62 6.36 11.30
C VAL A 6 5.41 5.45 11.07
N PHE A 7 5.61 4.24 10.52
CA PHE A 7 4.52 3.29 10.27
C PHE A 7 3.86 2.81 11.57
N CYS A 8 4.67 2.30 12.51
CA CYS A 8 4.17 1.85 13.80
C CYS A 8 3.56 3.00 14.61
N ARG A 9 4.18 4.19 14.58
CA ARG A 9 3.62 5.39 15.22
C ARG A 9 2.25 5.75 14.65
N ASN A 10 2.08 5.69 13.33
CA ASN A 10 0.80 5.98 12.69
C ASN A 10 -0.29 4.93 13.00
N ASN A 11 0.12 3.68 13.23
CA ASN A 11 -0.77 2.60 13.68
C ASN A 11 -1.09 2.67 15.18
N LYS A 12 -0.64 3.73 15.89
CA LYS A 12 -0.83 3.91 17.34
C LYS A 12 -0.24 2.76 18.17
N GLU A 13 0.86 2.18 17.68
CA GLU A 13 1.63 1.21 18.45
C GLU A 13 2.25 1.86 19.69
N ALA A 14 2.61 1.03 20.67
CA ALA A 14 3.26 1.49 21.89
C ALA A 14 4.54 2.30 21.57
N VAL A 15 4.80 3.35 22.36
CA VAL A 15 5.98 4.21 22.21
C VAL A 15 7.26 3.38 22.22
N ALA A 16 7.37 2.46 23.16
CA ALA A 16 8.50 1.54 23.28
C ALA A 16 8.71 0.65 22.05
N LEU A 17 7.68 0.43 21.22
CA LEU A 17 7.80 -0.36 20.01
C LEU A 17 8.31 0.49 18.85
N TYR A 18 7.71 1.66 18.59
CA TYR A 18 8.07 2.45 17.42
C TYR A 18 9.40 3.21 17.57
N THR A 19 9.98 3.32 18.77
CA THR A 19 11.29 3.96 18.99
C THR A 19 12.49 3.00 18.89
N THR A 20 12.25 1.72 18.63
CA THR A 20 13.31 0.69 18.54
C THR A 20 13.87 0.48 17.13
N HIS A 21 13.22 1.06 16.12
CA HIS A 21 13.55 0.83 14.72
C HIS A 21 13.05 1.98 13.84
N ILE A 22 13.47 1.97 12.58
CA ILE A 22 13.02 2.91 11.55
C ILE A 22 12.20 2.18 10.48
N LEU A 23 11.40 2.93 9.71
CA LEU A 23 10.56 2.35 8.67
C LEU A 23 11.39 1.80 7.50
N LYS A 24 12.28 2.63 6.95
CA LYS A 24 13.17 2.30 5.84
C LYS A 24 14.59 2.74 6.18
N GLY A 25 15.56 1.90 5.82
CA GLY A 25 16.97 2.25 5.90
C GLY A 25 17.43 3.13 4.73
N PRO A 26 18.70 3.60 4.77
CA PRO A 26 19.29 4.40 3.69
C PRO A 26 19.31 3.66 2.35
N ASP A 27 19.42 2.33 2.37
CA ASP A 27 19.37 1.48 1.18
C ASP A 27 17.96 1.37 0.54
N GLY A 28 16.96 2.05 1.08
CA GLY A 28 15.56 2.00 0.62
C GLY A 28 14.79 0.75 1.06
N ARG A 29 15.46 -0.22 1.69
CA ARG A 29 14.86 -1.45 2.23
C ARG A 29 13.99 -1.19 3.46
N VAL A 30 12.89 -1.92 3.60
CA VAL A 30 12.00 -1.84 4.77
C VAL A 30 12.64 -2.55 5.97
N LEU A 31 12.83 -1.80 7.07
CA LEU A 31 13.40 -2.33 8.31
C LEU A 31 12.33 -2.61 9.37
N CYS A 32 11.15 -2.00 9.25
CA CYS A 32 10.06 -2.22 10.21
C CYS A 32 9.61 -3.69 10.26
N PRO A 33 9.75 -4.39 11.40
CA PRO A 33 9.44 -5.82 11.49
C PRO A 33 7.94 -6.11 11.28
N VAL A 34 7.07 -5.17 11.64
CA VAL A 34 5.62 -5.28 11.41
C VAL A 34 5.32 -5.25 9.91
N LEU A 35 5.85 -4.24 9.20
CA LEU A 35 5.62 -4.13 7.77
C LEU A 35 6.30 -5.26 6.99
N ARG A 36 7.48 -5.73 7.39
CA ARG A 36 8.19 -6.84 6.74
C ARG A 36 7.39 -8.15 6.72
N ARG A 37 6.59 -8.41 7.76
CA ARG A 37 5.72 -9.60 7.84
C ARG A 37 4.47 -9.49 6.97
N TYR A 38 4.11 -8.27 6.57
CA TYR A 38 2.98 -8.04 5.69
C TYR A 38 3.32 -8.45 4.26
N THR A 39 2.56 -9.41 3.73
CA THR A 39 2.63 -9.81 2.33
C THR A 39 1.55 -9.07 1.56
N CYS A 40 1.95 -8.29 0.55
CA CYS A 40 1.02 -7.54 -0.27
C CYS A 40 0.09 -8.51 -1.03
N PRO A 41 -1.25 -8.45 -0.86
CA PRO A 41 -2.16 -9.40 -1.50
C PRO A 41 -2.30 -9.17 -3.01
N LEU A 42 -1.81 -8.04 -3.52
CA LEU A 42 -1.89 -7.72 -4.95
C LEU A 42 -0.69 -8.24 -5.75
N CYS A 43 0.52 -8.14 -5.19
CA CYS A 43 1.75 -8.50 -5.90
C CYS A 43 2.61 -9.56 -5.19
N GLY A 44 2.24 -9.99 -3.98
CA GLY A 44 2.97 -10.97 -3.20
C GLY A 44 4.26 -10.46 -2.54
N ALA A 45 4.63 -9.18 -2.70
CA ALA A 45 5.85 -8.65 -2.10
C ALA A 45 5.79 -8.62 -0.56
N SER A 46 6.90 -9.01 0.08
CA SER A 46 7.09 -9.04 1.53
C SER A 46 8.57 -8.73 1.89
N GLY A 47 8.91 -8.74 3.18
CA GLY A 47 10.29 -8.53 3.65
C GLY A 47 10.84 -7.15 3.27
N ASP A 48 11.99 -7.11 2.60
CA ASP A 48 12.70 -5.89 2.19
C ASP A 48 11.84 -4.98 1.29
N ASN A 49 10.96 -5.59 0.49
CA ASN A 49 10.10 -4.93 -0.49
C ASN A 49 8.64 -4.80 -0.01
N ALA A 50 8.38 -5.06 1.27
CA ALA A 50 7.04 -5.01 1.82
C ALA A 50 6.43 -3.60 1.71
N HIS A 51 5.14 -3.56 1.43
CA HIS A 51 4.38 -2.32 1.33
C HIS A 51 2.90 -2.60 1.53
N THR A 52 2.13 -1.58 1.94
CA THR A 52 0.68 -1.71 2.01
C THR A 52 0.05 -1.62 0.62
N ILE A 53 -1.19 -2.11 0.49
CA ILE A 53 -1.97 -2.12 -0.77
C ILE A 53 -1.96 -0.75 -1.47
N LYS A 54 -2.07 0.34 -0.71
CA LYS A 54 -2.08 1.72 -1.24
C LYS A 54 -0.81 2.06 -2.02
N TYR A 55 0.33 1.54 -1.61
CA TYR A 55 1.63 1.78 -2.23
C TYR A 55 2.07 0.65 -3.15
N CYS A 56 1.17 -0.30 -3.44
CA CYS A 56 1.48 -1.37 -4.37
C CYS A 56 1.58 -0.84 -5.81
N PRO A 57 2.64 -1.17 -6.56
CA PRO A 57 2.78 -0.76 -7.95
C PRO A 57 1.63 -1.28 -8.83
N LEU A 58 1.09 -2.47 -8.52
CA LEU A 58 -0.02 -3.07 -9.26
C LEU A 58 -1.38 -2.43 -8.91
N SER A 59 -1.52 -1.77 -7.76
CA SER A 59 -2.76 -1.10 -7.36
C SER A 59 -3.13 0.02 -8.34
N LYS A 60 -2.13 0.76 -8.86
CA LYS A 60 -2.35 1.79 -9.89
C LYS A 60 -2.87 1.21 -11.21
N MET A 61 -2.46 -0.02 -11.57
CA MET A 61 -2.94 -0.70 -12.77
C MET A 61 -4.38 -1.21 -12.62
N GLN A 62 -4.78 -1.62 -11.41
CA GLN A 62 -6.17 -2.02 -11.15
C GLN A 62 -7.12 -0.81 -11.09
N ALA A 63 -6.67 0.33 -10.55
CA ALA A 63 -7.50 1.54 -10.50
C ALA A 63 -7.86 2.08 -11.90
N SER A 64 -6.96 1.97 -12.88
CA SER A 64 -7.24 2.31 -14.27
C SER A 64 -8.20 1.31 -14.93
N ALA A 65 -8.04 0.01 -14.68
CA ALA A 65 -8.95 -1.02 -15.18
C ALA A 65 -10.37 -0.89 -14.60
N ALA A 66 -10.52 -0.64 -13.29
CA ALA A 66 -11.81 -0.42 -12.64
C ALA A 66 -12.51 0.86 -13.14
N LYS A 67 -11.76 1.96 -13.34
CA LYS A 67 -12.30 3.18 -13.98
C LYS A 67 -12.76 2.92 -15.42
N GLN A 68 -12.05 2.06 -16.17
CA GLN A 68 -12.45 1.66 -17.50
C GLN A 68 -13.74 0.82 -17.51
N GLN A 69 -13.96 -0.02 -16.50
CA GLN A 69 -15.21 -0.76 -16.37
C GLN A 69 -16.38 0.17 -15.99
N LEU A 70 -16.19 1.14 -15.08
CA LEU A 70 -17.23 2.11 -14.75
C LEU A 70 -17.60 3.06 -15.91
N ARG A 71 -16.64 3.48 -16.75
CA ARG A 71 -16.97 4.31 -17.94
C ARG A 71 -17.75 3.53 -19.00
N ASN A 72 -17.41 2.25 -19.19
CA ASN A 72 -18.09 1.37 -20.14
C ASN A 72 -19.52 1.02 -19.66
N ALA A 73 -19.71 0.87 -18.35
CA ALA A 73 -21.04 0.69 -17.76
C ALA A 73 -21.95 1.92 -17.93
N ARG A 74 -21.38 3.14 -17.86
CA ARG A 74 -22.12 4.39 -18.10
C ARG A 74 -22.55 4.59 -19.56
N THR A 75 -21.81 4.04 -20.52
CA THR A 75 -22.18 4.09 -21.95
C THR A 75 -23.20 3.01 -22.34
N ALA A 76 -23.35 1.95 -21.52
CA ALA A 76 -24.31 0.88 -21.78
C ALA A 76 -25.77 1.23 -21.38
N LEU A 77 -25.97 2.19 -20.46
CA LEU A 77 -27.30 2.68 -20.03
C LEU A 77 -27.68 4.00 -20.74
N GLY A 78 -27.36 4.11 -22.04
CA GLY A 78 -27.61 5.31 -22.85
C GLY A 78 -28.39 5.06 -24.14
N LYS A 79 -29.09 3.93 -24.26
CA LYS A 79 -29.94 3.62 -25.42
C LYS A 79 -31.38 3.30 -25.03
N LYS A 80 -32.18 4.34 -24.85
CA LYS A 80 -33.64 4.42 -25.10
C LYS A 80 -33.93 5.89 -25.34
N LEU A 81 -34.72 6.34 -26.29
CA LEU A 81 -35.44 5.77 -27.43
C LEU A 81 -35.78 7.01 -28.29
N ARG A 82 -36.00 6.78 -29.59
CA ARG A 82 -36.53 7.71 -30.60
C ARG A 82 -37.33 8.92 -30.10
#